data_AF-A0A7Y1VJ25-F1
#
_entry.id   AF-A0A7Y1VJ25-F1
#
_cell.length_a   1.000
_cell.length_b   1.000
_cell.length_c   1.000
_cell.angle_alpha   90.00
_cell.angle_beta   90.00
_cell.angle_gamma   90.00
#
_symmetry.space_group_name_H-M   'P 1'
#
loop_
_entity.id
_entity.type
_entity.pdbx_description
1 polymer ?
#
loop_
_entity_poly.entity_id
_entity_poly.type
_entity_poly.pdbx_seq_one_letter_code
_entity_poly.pdbx_strand_id
1 'polypeptide(L)' 'MRVQSGRMVSLGYSKFVRSDDVSAVEPVTEGRGPGRRSLVWVRGLTDPLVASRSVGAIVEDLTNPTPSDA' A
#
# COMPACT_ATOMS: atom_id res chain seq x y z
N MET A 1 8.02 -12.13 -6.33
CA MET A 1 7.99 -11.12 -5.26
C MET A 1 7.35 -11.75 -4.04
N ARG A 2 7.83 -11.43 -2.82
CA ARG A 2 7.27 -11.92 -1.56
C ARG A 2 6.93 -10.72 -0.70
N VAL A 3 5.76 -10.70 -0.07
CA VAL A 3 5.44 -9.67 0.93
C VAL A 3 6.29 -9.90 2.17
N GLN A 4 6.96 -8.86 2.64
CA GLN A 4 7.73 -8.85 3.87
C GLN A 4 6.78 -8.60 5.04
N SER A 5 6.70 -9.55 5.96
CA SER A 5 5.79 -9.51 7.11
C SER A 5 6.22 -8.53 8.19
N GLY A 6 5.28 -8.12 9.04
CA GLY A 6 5.57 -7.34 10.25
C GLY A 6 5.88 -5.86 10.01
N ARG A 7 5.50 -5.30 8.87
CA ARG A 7 5.86 -3.93 8.49
C ARG A 7 4.69 -2.98 8.48
N MET A 8 5.01 -1.72 8.74
CA MET A 8 4.10 -0.61 8.55
C MET A 8 4.40 0.07 7.21
N VAL A 9 3.43 0.07 6.31
CA VAL A 9 3.54 0.66 4.96
C VAL A 9 2.79 1.97 4.92
N SER A 10 3.48 3.06 4.57
CA SER A 10 2.87 4.38 4.43
C SER A 10 2.03 4.46 3.15
N LEU A 11 0.79 4.94 3.26
CA LEU A 11 -0.08 5.22 2.11
C LEU A 11 -0.08 6.70 1.71
N GLY A 12 0.67 7.54 2.45
CA GLY A 12 0.64 9.00 2.37
C GLY A 12 -0.43 9.61 3.28
N TYR A 13 -0.32 10.92 3.56
CA TYR A 13 -1.22 11.67 4.46
C TYR A 13 -1.41 11.00 5.83
N SER A 14 -0.31 10.53 6.43
CA SER A 14 -0.30 9.87 7.75
C SER A 14 -1.19 8.62 7.86
N LYS A 15 -1.56 8.00 6.73
CA LYS A 15 -2.23 6.70 6.70
C LYS A 15 -1.19 5.60 6.60
N PHE A 16 -1.40 4.54 7.37
CA PHE A 16 -0.51 3.39 7.37
C PHE A 16 -1.30 2.09 7.43
N VAL A 17 -0.74 1.03 6.87
CA VAL A 17 -1.29 -0.32 6.91
C VAL A 17 -0.22 -1.32 7.28
N ARG A 18 -0.61 -2.44 7.89
CA ARG A 18 0.29 -3.57 8.07
C ARG A 18 0.48 -4.29 6.73
N SER A 19 1.72 -4.66 6.41
CA SER A 19 2.02 -5.43 5.20
C SER A 19 1.27 -6.77 5.16
N ASP A 20 1.11 -7.41 6.32
CA ASP A 20 0.42 -8.70 6.50
C ASP A 20 -1.08 -8.67 6.15
N ASP A 21 -1.66 -7.47 6.11
CA ASP A 21 -3.09 -7.26 5.89
C ASP A 21 -3.41 -6.71 4.50
N VAL A 22 -2.42 -6.27 3.72
CA VAL A 22 -2.65 -5.82 2.35
C VAL A 22 -2.94 -7.02 1.44
N SER A 23 -4.14 -7.05 0.86
CA SER A 23 -4.58 -8.13 -0.04
C SER A 23 -4.42 -7.79 -1.52
N ALA A 24 -4.54 -6.52 -1.89
CA ALA A 24 -4.36 -6.05 -3.27
C ALA A 24 -4.00 -4.56 -3.34
N VAL A 25 -3.37 -4.15 -4.44
CA VAL A 25 -3.08 -2.74 -4.76
C VAL A 25 -3.36 -2.51 -6.24
N GLU A 26 -4.18 -1.52 -6.57
CA GLU A 26 -4.56 -1.20 -7.95
C GLU A 26 -4.53 0.31 -8.21
N PRO A 27 -4.33 0.76 -9.47
CA PRO A 27 -4.36 2.18 -9.78
C PRO A 27 -5.79 2.74 -9.69
N VAL A 28 -5.92 4.00 -9.29
CA VAL A 28 -7.19 4.74 -9.44
C VAL A 28 -7.34 5.12 -10.91
N THR A 29 -8.34 4.56 -11.60
CA THR A 29 -8.62 4.79 -13.03
C THR A 29 -9.63 5.91 -13.27
N GLU A 30 -10.63 6.04 -12.40
CA GLU A 30 -11.71 7.04 -12.51
C GLU A 30 -11.69 8.04 -11.34
N GLY A 31 -12.16 9.28 -11.59
CA GLY A 31 -12.26 10.31 -10.55
C GLY A 31 -10.91 10.68 -9.92
N ARG A 32 -9.86 10.71 -10.75
CA ARG A 32 -8.48 10.98 -10.32
C ARG A 32 -8.30 12.45 -9.90
N GLY A 33 -8.64 12.71 -8.64
CA GLY A 33 -8.32 13.97 -7.97
C GLY A 33 -6.84 14.09 -7.59
N PRO A 34 -6.40 15.26 -7.11
CA PRO A 34 -5.04 15.46 -6.61
C PRO A 34 -4.69 14.44 -5.53
N GLY A 35 -3.54 13.77 -5.66
CA GLY A 35 -3.08 12.81 -4.65
C GLY A 35 -3.89 11.51 -4.55
N ARG A 36 -4.75 11.18 -5.53
CA ARG A 36 -5.36 9.85 -5.64
C ARG A 36 -4.59 9.04 -6.68
N ARG A 37 -3.76 8.10 -6.23
CA ARG A 37 -2.90 7.32 -7.12
C ARG A 37 -3.26 5.84 -7.15
N SER A 38 -3.59 5.26 -6.00
CA SER A 38 -3.91 3.83 -5.89
C SER A 38 -4.97 3.57 -4.82
N LEU A 39 -5.61 2.41 -4.95
CA LEU A 39 -6.50 1.79 -3.99
C LEU A 39 -5.73 0.64 -3.32
N VAL A 40 -5.78 0.58 -1.99
CA VAL A 40 -5.15 -0.46 -1.18
C VAL A 40 -6.22 -1.24 -0.45
N TRP A 41 -6.35 -2.50 -0.82
CA TRP A 41 -7.30 -3.42 -0.21
C TRP A 41 -6.66 -4.04 1.03
N VAL A 42 -7.39 -3.97 2.14
CA VAL A 42 -6.92 -4.44 3.46
C VAL A 42 -7.89 -5.50 3.96
N ARG A 43 -7.35 -6.62 4.46
CA ARG A 43 -8.14 -7.71 5.05
C ARG A 43 -9.07 -7.15 6.14
N GLY A 44 -10.36 -7.45 6.00
CA GLY A 44 -11.38 -7.04 6.97
C GLY A 44 -12.02 -5.67 6.69
N LEU A 45 -11.57 -4.92 5.68
CA LEU A 45 -12.26 -3.73 5.20
C LEU A 45 -13.16 -4.06 4.01
N THR A 46 -14.33 -3.44 3.95
CA THR A 46 -15.28 -3.54 2.83
C THR A 46 -14.82 -2.74 1.62
N ASP A 47 -14.20 -1.58 1.87
CA ASP A 47 -13.79 -0.62 0.87
C ASP A 47 -12.27 -0.39 0.93
N PRO A 48 -11.61 -0.13 -0.21
CA PRO A 48 -10.17 0.09 -0.23
C PRO A 48 -9.81 1.45 0.37
N LEU A 49 -8.61 1.51 0.94
CA LEU A 49 -8.01 2.76 1.34
C LEU A 49 -7.42 3.48 0.12
N VAL A 50 -7.79 4.74 -0.06
CA VAL A 50 -7.18 5.59 -1.09
C VAL A 50 -5.81 6.06 -0.63
N ALA A 51 -4.79 5.75 -1.42
CA ALA A 51 -3.40 6.13 -1.19
C ALA A 51 -2.92 7.21 -2.16
N SER A 52 -2.04 8.07 -1.65
CA SER A 52 -1.36 9.13 -2.42
C SER A 52 -0.02 8.67 -3.01
N ARG A 53 0.18 7.35 -3.11
CA ARG A 53 1.38 6.72 -3.65
C ARG A 53 1.04 5.86 -4.85
N SER A 54 1.99 5.73 -5.78
CA SER A 54 1.83 4.85 -6.93
C SER A 54 1.78 3.39 -6.48
N VAL A 55 1.17 2.54 -7.32
CA VAL A 55 1.17 1.08 -7.12
C VAL A 55 2.60 0.56 -6.94
N GLY A 56 3.52 0.97 -7.82
CA GLY A 56 4.93 0.56 -7.76
C GLY A 56 5.60 0.90 -6.41
N ALA A 57 5.41 2.12 -5.91
CA ALA A 57 6.01 2.53 -4.63
C ALA A 57 5.45 1.76 -3.44
N ILE A 58 4.16 1.41 -3.43
CA ILE A 58 3.57 0.58 -2.36
C ILE A 58 4.06 -0.87 -2.47
N VAL A 59 4.12 -1.43 -3.68
CA VAL A 59 4.62 -2.80 -3.91
C VAL A 59 6.10 -2.92 -3.53
N GLU A 60 6.89 -1.89 -3.77
CA GLU A 60 8.29 -1.85 -3.35
C GLU A 60 8.43 -1.94 -1.83
N ASP A 61 7.72 -1.09 -1.08
CA ASP A 61 7.71 -1.14 0.40
C ASP A 61 7.23 -2.49 0.94
N LEU A 62 6.25 -3.10 0.27
CA LEU A 62 5.71 -4.41 0.64
C LEU A 62 6.72 -5.54 0.42
N THR A 63 7.66 -5.43 -0.52
CA THR A 63 8.43 -6.58 -1.02
C THR A 63 9.93 -6.47 -0.80
N ASN A 64 10.49 -5.26 -0.72
CA ASN A 64 11.93 -5.06 -0.56
C ASN A 64 12.37 -5.25 0.89
N PRO A 65 13.35 -6.13 1.20
CA PRO A 65 13.94 -6.20 2.54
C PRO A 65 14.48 -4.83 2.96
N THR A 66 14.15 -4.37 4.17
CA THR A 66 14.74 -3.14 4.72
C THR A 66 16.17 -3.45 5.15
N PRO A 67 17.10 -2.48 5.15
CA PRO A 67 18.48 -2.72 5.59
C PRO A 67 18.59 -3.28 7.02
N SER A 68 17.55 -3.10 7.85
CA SER A 68 17.45 -3.66 9.19
C SER A 68 17.16 -5.16 9.25
N ASP A 69 16.76 -5.76 8.13
CA ASP A 69 16.36 -7.17 8.04
C ASP A 69 17.52 -8.07 7.56
N ALA A 70 18.70 -7.48 7.33
CA ALA A 70 19.92 -8.13 6.85
C ALA A 70 20.88 -8.51 7.99
#